data_AF-A0A4Y5YE87-F1
#
_entry.id   AF-A0A4Y5YE87-F1
#
_cell.length_a   1.000
_cell.length_b   1.000
_cell.length_c   1.000
_cell.angle_alpha   90.00
_cell.angle_beta   90.00
_cell.angle_gamma   90.00
#
_symmetry.space_group_name_H-M   'P 1'
#
loop_
_entity.id
_entity.type
_entity.pdbx_description
1 polymer ?
#
loop_
_entity_poly.entity_id
_entity_poly.type
_entity_poly.pdbx_seq_one_letter_code
_entity_poly.pdbx_strand_id
1 'polypeptide(L)'
;MCSTPKTNLAAATPKVPFRSFMASMTLAQRQQFAEVANLADERRKIREDRLKGQSNSKNAASTSNTTRNQNMPFIKKLLQFCKQHIVI
;
A
#
# COMPACT_ATOMS: atom_id res chain seq x y z
N MET A 1 0.45 -33.29 31.60
CA MET A 1 -0.05 -34.14 30.50
C MET A 1 -0.69 -33.23 29.48
N CYS A 2 -0.07 -33.05 28.32
CA CYS A 2 -0.62 -32.22 27.24
C CYS A 2 -1.39 -33.13 26.28
N SER A 3 -2.71 -33.15 26.40
CA SER A 3 -3.59 -33.85 25.46
C SER A 3 -3.59 -33.10 24.12
N THR A 4 -3.18 -33.78 23.05
CA THR A 4 -3.42 -33.33 21.68
C THR A 4 -4.94 -33.20 21.46
N PRO A 5 -5.43 -32.15 20.77
CA PRO A 5 -6.84 -32.09 20.44
C PRO A 5 -7.19 -33.29 19.56
N LYS A 6 -8.19 -34.06 19.97
CA LYS A 6 -8.70 -35.22 19.23
C LYS A 6 -9.43 -34.71 17.97
N THR A 7 -8.66 -34.39 16.93
CA THR A 7 -9.13 -33.98 15.60
C THR A 7 -9.73 -35.17 14.86
N ASN A 8 -10.94 -35.57 15.24
CA ASN A 8 -11.77 -36.51 14.47
C ASN A 8 -13.13 -35.89 14.11
N LEU A 9 -13.13 -34.60 13.79
CA LEU A 9 -14.25 -33.90 13.16
C LEU A 9 -13.83 -33.24 11.83
N ALA A 10 -12.66 -33.60 11.29
CA ALA A 10 -12.20 -33.13 10.00
C ALA A 10 -12.73 -34.07 8.91
N ALA A 11 -13.35 -33.50 7.88
CA ALA A 11 -13.82 -34.16 6.65
C ALA A 11 -15.22 -34.79 6.66
N ALA A 12 -16.19 -34.24 7.40
CA ALA A 12 -17.56 -34.32 6.88
C ALA A 12 -17.59 -33.55 5.55
N THR A 13 -17.64 -34.26 4.43
CA THR A 13 -17.77 -33.63 3.12
C THR A 13 -19.04 -32.77 3.13
N PRO A 14 -18.96 -31.50 2.73
CA PRO A 14 -20.12 -30.63 2.81
C PRO A 14 -21.21 -31.20 1.92
N LYS A 15 -22.43 -31.32 2.45
CA LYS A 15 -23.60 -31.87 1.75
C LYS A 15 -23.90 -31.12 0.45
N VAL A 16 -23.52 -29.85 0.40
CA VAL A 16 -23.50 -29.02 -0.82
C VAL A 16 -22.04 -28.87 -1.25
N PRO A 17 -21.69 -29.13 -2.52
CA PRO A 17 -20.33 -28.94 -2.99
C PRO A 17 -19.96 -27.45 -2.84
N PHE A 18 -19.04 -27.16 -1.93
CA PHE A 18 -18.46 -25.83 -1.85
C PHE A 18 -17.71 -25.55 -3.16
N ARG A 19 -18.18 -24.56 -3.91
CA ARG A 19 -17.48 -24.06 -5.09
C ARG A 19 -16.71 -22.82 -4.67
N SER A 20 -15.46 -22.70 -5.10
CA SER A 20 -14.70 -21.47 -4.89
C SER A 20 -15.39 -20.32 -5.60
N PHE A 21 -15.18 -19.10 -5.11
CA PHE A 21 -15.74 -17.89 -5.70
C PHE A 21 -15.40 -17.76 -7.20
N MET A 22 -14.16 -18.09 -7.57
CA MET A 22 -13.75 -18.14 -8.98
C MET A 22 -14.51 -19.23 -9.76
N ALA A 23 -14.77 -20.40 -9.16
CA ALA A 23 -15.50 -21.48 -9.82
C ALA A 23 -16.94 -21.10 -10.18
N SER A 24 -17.57 -20.21 -9.39
CA SER A 24 -18.89 -19.64 -9.71
C SER A 24 -18.89 -18.54 -10.77
N MET A 25 -17.72 -17.99 -11.13
CA MET A 25 -17.63 -16.91 -12.12
C MET A 25 -17.52 -17.44 -13.55
N THR A 26 -18.12 -16.70 -14.48
CA THR A 26 -17.99 -16.94 -15.92
C THR A 26 -16.56 -16.62 -16.40
N LEU A 27 -16.20 -17.09 -17.60
CA LEU A 27 -14.88 -16.84 -18.17
C LEU A 27 -14.60 -15.32 -18.33
N ALA A 28 -15.57 -14.56 -18.83
CA ALA A 28 -15.43 -13.10 -18.98
C ALA A 28 -15.22 -12.40 -17.63
N GLN A 29 -15.96 -12.81 -16.60
CA GLN A 29 -15.80 -12.25 -15.25
C GLN A 29 -14.41 -12.58 -14.66
N ARG A 30 -13.89 -13.78 -14.90
CA ARG A 30 -12.53 -14.14 -14.47
C ARG A 30 -11.45 -13.34 -15.18
N GLN A 31 -11.63 -13.04 -16.47
CA GLN A 31 -10.72 -12.19 -17.22
C GLN A 31 -10.67 -10.77 -16.65
N GLN A 32 -11.84 -10.17 -16.40
CA GLN A 32 -11.93 -8.86 -15.76
C GLN A 32 -11.30 -8.85 -14.36
N PHE A 33 -11.53 -9.90 -13.57
CA PHE A 33 -10.91 -10.05 -12.26
C PHE A 33 -9.39 -10.13 -12.36
N ALA A 34 -8.86 -10.91 -13.31
CA ALA A 34 -7.42 -11.04 -13.53
C ALA A 34 -6.78 -9.70 -13.93
N GLU A 35 -7.43 -8.92 -14.80
CA GLU A 35 -6.96 -7.59 -15.20
C GLU A 35 -6.85 -6.66 -13.99
N VAL A 36 -7.89 -6.59 -13.16
CA VAL A 36 -7.90 -5.75 -11.95
C VAL A 36 -6.86 -6.23 -10.93
N ALA A 37 -6.72 -7.55 -10.76
CA ALA A 37 -5.72 -8.12 -9.86
C ALA A 37 -4.29 -7.77 -10.29
N ASN A 38 -3.99 -7.86 -11.58
CA ASN A 38 -2.69 -7.47 -12.13
C ASN A 38 -2.40 -5.98 -11.89
N LEU A 39 -3.36 -5.10 -12.15
CA LEU A 39 -3.22 -3.66 -11.89
C LEU A 39 -2.98 -3.36 -10.40
N ALA A 40 -3.65 -4.09 -9.51
CA ALA A 40 -3.45 -3.95 -8.07
C ALA A 40 -2.04 -4.40 -7.65
N ASP A 41 -1.53 -5.47 -8.25
CA ASP A 41 -0.18 -5.98 -7.98
C ASP A 41 0.90 -5.03 -8.47
N GLU A 42 0.75 -4.44 -9.66
CA GLU A 42 1.67 -3.41 -10.16
C GLU A 42 1.71 -2.19 -9.22
N ARG A 43 0.55 -1.74 -8.73
CA ARG A 43 0.48 -0.65 -7.73
C ARG A 43 1.16 -1.03 -6.43
N ARG A 44 1.03 -2.28 -6.00
CA ARG A 44 1.67 -2.80 -4.81
C ARG A 44 3.19 -2.81 -4.98
N LYS A 45 3.69 -3.32 -6.11
CA LYS A 45 5.12 -3.33 -6.44
C LYS A 45 5.73 -1.93 -6.40
N ILE A 46 5.09 -0.95 -7.04
CA ILE A 46 5.54 0.46 -6.98
C ILE A 46 5.62 0.97 -5.54
N ARG A 47 4.65 0.62 -4.69
CA ARG A 47 4.65 1.01 -3.28
C ARG A 47 5.80 0.35 -2.53
N GLU A 48 6.01 -0.95 -2.74
CA GLU A 48 7.09 -1.70 -2.09
C GLU A 48 8.48 -1.18 -2.49
N ASP A 49 8.69 -0.88 -3.77
CA ASP A 49 9.93 -0.29 -4.27
C ASP A 49 10.22 1.07 -3.64
N ARG A 50 9.19 1.92 -3.51
CA ARG A 50 9.31 3.22 -2.81
C ARG A 50 9.65 3.04 -1.34
N LEU A 51 9.02 2.09 -0.64
CA LEU A 51 9.28 1.84 0.77
C LEU A 51 10.70 1.28 1.00
N LYS A 52 11.16 0.36 0.14
CA LYS A 52 12.54 -0.17 0.19
C LYS A 52 13.60 0.91 -0.10
N GLY A 53 13.33 1.82 -1.03
CA GLY A 53 14.22 2.95 -1.30
C GLY A 53 14.33 3.93 -0.11
N GLN A 54 13.24 4.11 0.65
CA GLN A 54 13.23 4.98 1.83
C GLN A 54 13.91 4.37 3.07
N SER A 55 13.91 3.04 3.23
CA SER A 55 14.60 2.40 4.36
C SER A 55 16.12 2.51 4.25
N ASN A 56 16.67 2.60 3.03
CA ASN A 56 18.11 2.73 2.81
C ASN A 56 18.60 4.19 2.84
N SER A 57 17.72 5.19 2.67
CA SER A 57 18.12 6.60 2.65
C SER A 57 18.14 7.28 4.02
N LYS A 58 17.50 6.69 5.05
CA LYS A 58 17.50 7.26 6.41
C LYS A 58 18.87 7.22 7.10
N ASN A 59 19.81 6.40 6.64
CA ASN A 59 21.17 6.33 7.20
C ASN A 59 22.21 7.09 6.36
N ALA A 60 21.83 7.70 5.23
CA ALA A 60 22.74 8.45 4.36
C ALA A 60 22.59 9.99 4.49
N ALA A 61 21.76 10.48 5.40
CA ALA A 61 21.52 11.91 5.64
C ALA A 61 22.33 12.49 6.80
N SER A 62 23.53 11.97 7.06
CA SER A 62 24.52 12.60 7.95
C SER A 62 25.80 12.95 7.19
N THR A 63 25.68 13.48 5.98
CA THR A 63 26.78 14.22 5.35
C THR A 63 26.17 15.31 4.47
N SER A 64 26.54 16.55 4.83
CA SER A 64 26.31 17.82 4.15
C SER A 64 26.16 17.73 2.64
N ASN A 65 25.16 18.42 2.07
CA ASN A 65 25.37 19.54 1.15
C ASN A 65 24.04 20.14 0.66
N THR A 66 23.80 21.37 1.09
CA THR A 66 23.06 22.46 0.44
C THR A 66 22.39 22.12 -0.90
N THR A 67 21.10 21.81 -0.87
CA THR A 67 20.20 22.00 -2.02
C THR A 67 19.05 22.92 -1.64
N ARG A 68 19.24 24.17 -2.07
CA ARG A 68 18.31 25.29 -2.20
C ARG A 68 16.82 24.90 -2.22
N ASN A 69 16.21 25.00 -1.04
CA ASN A 69 14.99 25.76 -0.79
C ASN A 69 13.79 25.53 -1.75
N GLN A 70 13.13 24.36 -1.66
CA GLN A 70 11.82 24.11 -2.30
C GLN A 70 10.69 23.80 -1.30
N ASN A 71 10.95 23.82 0.01
CA ASN A 71 9.91 23.60 1.03
C ASN A 71 9.90 24.74 2.05
N MET A 72 9.56 25.95 1.59
CA MET A 72 9.15 27.00 2.52
C MET A 72 7.78 26.60 3.10
N PRO A 73 7.66 26.39 4.42
CA PRO A 73 6.38 26.05 5.04
C PRO A 73 5.35 27.12 4.72
N PHE A 74 4.09 26.71 4.58
CA PHE A 74 2.96 27.57 4.22
C PHE A 74 2.95 28.91 4.99
N ILE A 75 3.30 28.87 6.28
CA ILE A 75 3.41 30.04 7.16
C ILE A 75 4.39 31.09 6.62
N LYS A 76 5.53 30.69 6.05
CA LYS A 76 6.50 31.64 5.47
C LYS A 76 6.00 32.26 4.17
N LYS A 77 5.24 31.52 3.35
CA LYS A 77 4.56 32.08 2.18
C LYS A 77 3.48 33.09 2.59
N LEU A 78 2.71 32.77 3.63
CA LEU A 78 1.70 33.68 4.18
C LEU A 78 2.33 34.95 4.72
N LEU A 79 3.41 34.85 5.50
CA LEU A 79 4.15 36.02 6.00
C LEU A 79 4.69 36.89 4.86
N GLN A 80 5.23 36.27 3.80
CA GLN A 80 5.73 37.00 2.64
C GLN A 80 4.59 37.74 1.91
N PHE A 81 3.44 37.09 1.75
CA PHE A 81 2.26 37.69 1.14
C PHE A 81 1.72 38.87 1.96
N CYS A 82 1.62 38.71 3.28
CA CYS A 82 1.20 39.78 4.18
C CYS A 82 2.16 40.98 4.12
N LYS A 83 3.48 40.75 4.05
CA LYS A 83 4.46 41.84 3.91
C LYS A 83 4.35 42.58 2.57
N GLN A 84 3.90 41.93 1.51
CA GLN A 84 3.80 42.53 0.18
C GLN A 84 2.48 43.29 -0.03
N HIS A 85 1.38 42.84 0.58
CA HIS A 85 0.04 43.37 0.33
C HIS A 85 -0.58 44.12 1.52
N ILE A 86 -0.02 43.98 2.72
CA ILE A 86 -0.47 44.66 3.94
C ILE A 86 0.62 45.63 4.39
N VAL A 87 1.06 46.48 3.46
CA VAL A 87 1.74 47.73 3.82
C VAL A 87 0.64 48.77 3.97
N ILE A 88 0.35 49.11 5.23
CA ILE A 88 -0.20 50.43 5.61
C ILE A 88 1.00 51.33 5.86
#